data_AF-A0A7J2IP89-F1
#
_entry.id   AF-A0A7J2IP89-F1
#
_cell.length_a   1.000
_cell.length_b   1.000
_cell.length_c   1.000
_cell.angle_alpha   90.00
_cell.angle_beta   90.00
_cell.angle_gamma   90.00
#
_symmetry.space_group_name_H-M   'P 1'
#
loop_
_entity.id
_entity.type
_entity.pdbx_description
1 polymer ?
#
loop_
_entity_poly.entity_id
_entity_poly.type
_entity_poly.pdbx_seq_one_letter_code
_entity_poly.pdbx_strand_id
1 'polypeptide(L)'
;MPYTKIVEWYMQSNVIREIVDFSLDRWMAIHCEARDEKGNQLFLRYWKGGKPITIASEEDFEKIFHIFRKYRPRTFYVTANQYYRLRVIEDTMDMRNIEKCMPTWDIDNVFQKWEATIEVAKVIVEFLYQYGIEKSVFVKWSGNGAHVHINPLAFSDEVTTKINPLDIAYATVEYVNIRLKQKYIEIAEKFKAPELKVENKMDIKRVFTCPLSLHREVDRVAICIDPEKLENFDPVWTRPETYRHYTDWRRYKEGEGDRLAEVAFETIGPCPYLGSTKRRRRKGTRPDEIIRKFLKFDV
;
A
#
# COMPACT_ATOMS: atom_id res chain seq x y z
N MET A 1 -23.64 -5.64 4.66
CA MET A 1 -23.74 -6.32 5.98
C MET A 1 -24.36 -5.35 7.00
N PRO A 2 -25.21 -5.80 7.94
CA PRO A 2 -25.72 -4.95 9.01
C PRO A 2 -24.59 -4.39 9.89
N TYR A 3 -24.70 -3.14 10.35
CA TYR A 3 -23.63 -2.51 11.13
C TYR A 3 -23.36 -3.18 12.48
N THR A 4 -24.33 -3.87 13.08
CA THR A 4 -24.08 -4.70 14.28
C THR A 4 -23.03 -5.78 14.01
N LYS A 5 -23.07 -6.42 12.84
CA LYS A 5 -22.06 -7.39 12.41
C LYS A 5 -20.70 -6.75 12.12
N ILE A 6 -20.68 -5.51 11.65
CA ILE A 6 -19.45 -4.72 11.47
C ILE A 6 -18.80 -4.44 12.83
N VAL A 7 -19.60 -4.06 13.83
CA VAL A 7 -19.12 -3.87 15.21
C VAL A 7 -18.59 -5.18 15.76
N GLU A 8 -19.35 -6.28 15.67
CA GLU A 8 -18.90 -7.61 16.12
C GLU A 8 -17.57 -8.02 15.48
N TRP A 9 -17.37 -7.76 14.19
CA TRP A 9 -16.11 -8.03 13.49
C TRP A 9 -14.94 -7.24 14.09
N TYR A 10 -15.09 -5.93 14.24
CA TYR A 10 -14.01 -5.07 14.73
C TYR A 10 -13.73 -5.20 16.23
N MET A 11 -14.61 -5.86 17.00
CA MET A 11 -14.37 -6.17 18.42
C MET A 11 -13.65 -7.50 18.64
N GLN A 12 -13.29 -8.23 17.58
CA GLN A 12 -12.48 -9.44 17.70
C GLN A 12 -11.02 -9.06 17.99
N SER A 13 -10.41 -9.65 19.02
CA SER A 13 -9.06 -9.30 19.48
C SER A 13 -7.99 -9.46 18.39
N ASN A 14 -8.08 -10.50 17.57
CA ASN A 14 -7.18 -10.71 16.43
C ASN A 14 -7.34 -9.62 15.35
N VAL A 15 -8.55 -9.13 15.10
CA VAL A 15 -8.81 -8.05 14.13
C VAL A 15 -8.22 -6.74 14.63
N ILE A 16 -8.46 -6.40 15.90
CA ILE A 16 -7.92 -5.20 16.53
C ILE A 16 -6.39 -5.23 16.45
N ARG A 17 -5.76 -6.33 16.89
CA ARG A 17 -4.31 -6.47 16.89
C ARG A 17 -3.69 -6.30 15.50
N GLU A 18 -4.28 -6.93 14.48
CA GLU A 18 -3.80 -6.80 13.10
C GLU A 18 -3.88 -5.37 12.59
N ILE A 19 -4.94 -4.64 12.92
CA ILE A 19 -5.09 -3.23 12.54
C ILE A 19 -4.11 -2.35 13.31
N VAL A 20 -3.98 -2.54 14.63
CA VAL A 20 -3.06 -1.77 15.50
C VAL A 20 -1.63 -1.94 15.03
N ASP A 21 -1.15 -3.18 14.86
CA ASP A 21 0.21 -3.47 14.44
C ASP A 21 0.52 -2.87 13.06
N PHE A 22 -0.44 -2.92 12.14
CA PHE A 22 -0.29 -2.28 10.83
C PHE A 22 -0.41 -0.76 10.90
N SER A 23 -0.86 -0.18 12.02
CA SER A 23 -1.07 1.28 12.15
C SER A 23 0.03 2.01 12.92
N LEU A 24 0.96 1.28 13.54
CA LEU A 24 2.05 1.85 14.32
C LEU A 24 2.85 2.89 13.52
N ASP A 25 2.97 4.08 14.11
CA ASP A 25 3.65 5.27 13.58
C ASP A 25 3.12 5.78 12.23
N ARG A 26 1.91 5.36 11.84
CA ARG A 26 1.25 5.78 10.59
C ARG A 26 0.08 6.72 10.86
N TRP A 27 -0.21 7.53 9.85
CA TRP A 27 -1.37 8.40 9.85
C TRP A 27 -2.60 7.65 9.34
N MET A 28 -3.62 7.54 10.18
CA MET A 28 -4.85 6.81 9.90
C MET A 28 -5.85 7.61 9.06
N ALA A 29 -6.59 6.89 8.22
CA ALA A 29 -7.80 7.35 7.58
C ALA A 29 -8.94 6.34 7.77
N ILE A 30 -10.14 6.82 8.03
CA ILE A 30 -11.32 5.99 8.33
C ILE A 30 -12.42 6.34 7.35
N HIS A 31 -12.84 5.36 6.57
CA HIS A 31 -14.04 5.45 5.75
C HIS A 31 -15.26 5.04 6.57
N CYS A 32 -16.32 5.81 6.43
CA CYS A 32 -17.56 5.69 7.20
C CYS A 32 -18.75 5.49 6.26
N GLU A 33 -19.75 4.68 6.68
CA GLU A 33 -20.99 4.49 5.91
C GLU A 33 -21.86 5.76 5.89
N ALA A 34 -21.78 6.56 6.96
CA ALA A 34 -22.47 7.84 6.99
C ALA A 34 -21.92 8.80 5.93
N ARG A 35 -22.81 9.63 5.39
CA ARG A 35 -22.51 10.64 4.38
C ARG A 35 -22.60 12.04 4.99
N ASP A 36 -21.87 12.98 4.40
CA ASP A 36 -22.02 14.40 4.73
C ASP A 36 -23.35 14.97 4.20
N GLU A 37 -23.63 16.24 4.51
CA GLU A 37 -24.84 16.96 4.06
C GLU A 37 -24.95 17.06 2.54
N LYS A 38 -23.83 16.90 1.81
CA LYS A 38 -23.75 16.91 0.35
C LYS A 38 -23.84 15.52 -0.26
N GLY A 39 -24.04 14.48 0.57
CA GLY A 39 -24.11 13.09 0.15
C GLY A 39 -22.75 12.44 -0.12
N ASN A 40 -21.63 13.10 0.16
CA ASN A 40 -20.29 12.52 0.00
C ASN A 40 -20.00 11.53 1.13
N GLN A 41 -19.22 10.49 0.83
CA GLN A 41 -18.75 9.56 1.85
C GLN A 41 -17.80 10.28 2.83
N LEU A 42 -17.97 10.00 4.13
CA LEU A 42 -17.10 10.56 5.16
C LEU A 42 -15.76 9.82 5.21
N PHE A 43 -14.68 10.59 5.07
CA PHE A 43 -13.30 10.10 5.14
C PHE A 43 -12.51 10.86 6.21
N LEU A 44 -12.45 10.29 7.41
CA LEU A 44 -11.90 10.94 8.59
C LEU A 44 -10.40 10.70 8.69
N ARG A 45 -9.61 11.77 8.77
CA ARG A 45 -8.15 11.68 8.93
C ARG A 45 -7.61 12.48 10.12
N TYR A 46 -8.44 13.32 10.72
CA TYR A 46 -8.06 14.23 11.78
C TYR A 46 -9.12 14.26 12.87
N TRP A 47 -8.67 14.48 14.11
CA TRP A 47 -9.52 14.89 15.21
C TRP A 47 -10.05 16.31 15.00
N LYS A 48 -11.07 16.69 15.77
CA LYS A 48 -11.44 18.10 15.90
C LYS A 48 -10.21 18.88 16.39
N GLY A 49 -9.89 19.98 15.71
CA GLY A 49 -8.66 20.77 15.97
C GLY A 49 -7.46 20.39 15.09
N GLY A 50 -7.60 19.43 14.16
CA GLY A 50 -6.60 19.19 13.12
C GLY A 50 -5.48 18.21 13.48
N LYS A 51 -5.48 17.63 14.69
CA LYS A 51 -4.51 16.58 15.04
C LYS A 51 -4.73 15.33 14.17
N PRO A 52 -3.70 14.78 13.48
CA PRO A 52 -3.82 13.53 12.74
C PRO A 52 -4.31 12.38 13.63
N ILE A 53 -5.14 11.50 13.08
CA ILE A 53 -5.57 10.28 13.79
C ILE A 53 -4.44 9.25 13.72
N THR A 54 -4.10 8.67 14.86
CA THR A 54 -3.06 7.63 15.03
C THR A 54 -3.59 6.55 15.95
N ILE A 55 -3.06 5.33 15.81
CA ILE A 55 -3.37 4.20 16.70
C ILE A 55 -2.04 3.60 17.15
N ALA A 56 -1.81 3.58 18.47
CA ALA A 56 -0.63 2.97 19.07
C ALA A 56 -0.98 1.76 19.97
N SER A 57 -2.26 1.53 20.26
CA SER A 57 -2.72 0.45 21.13
C SER A 57 -4.12 -0.05 20.76
N GLU A 58 -4.49 -1.23 21.30
CA GLU A 58 -5.86 -1.76 21.20
C GLU A 58 -6.88 -0.79 21.84
N GLU A 59 -6.53 -0.15 22.96
CA GLU A 59 -7.36 0.88 23.62
C GLU A 59 -7.60 2.11 22.74
N ASP A 60 -6.56 2.59 22.03
CA ASP A 60 -6.71 3.68 21.07
C ASP A 60 -7.73 3.32 19.98
N PHE A 61 -7.64 2.09 19.45
CA PHE A 61 -8.57 1.60 18.43
C PHE A 61 -10.01 1.57 18.95
N GLU A 62 -10.24 0.96 20.11
CA GLU A 62 -11.58 0.89 20.72
C GLU A 62 -12.17 2.29 20.96
N LYS A 63 -11.36 3.21 21.48
CA LYS A 63 -11.74 4.61 21.71
C LYS A 63 -12.11 5.31 20.40
N ILE A 64 -11.30 5.18 19.36
CA ILE A 64 -11.56 5.75 18.02
C ILE A 64 -12.85 5.18 17.45
N PHE A 65 -13.01 3.86 17.50
CA PHE A 65 -14.18 3.16 16.99
C PHE A 65 -15.46 3.63 17.71
N HIS A 66 -15.39 3.76 19.04
CA HIS A 66 -16.49 4.25 19.87
C HIS A 66 -16.86 5.70 19.56
N ILE A 67 -15.87 6.61 19.54
CA ILE A 67 -16.09 8.05 19.27
C ILE A 67 -16.72 8.26 17.90
N PHE A 68 -16.27 7.51 16.88
CA PHE A 68 -16.78 7.63 15.52
C PHE A 68 -17.99 6.74 15.23
N ARG A 69 -18.49 5.97 16.20
CA ARG A 69 -19.61 5.02 16.02
C ARG A 69 -20.83 5.63 15.34
N LYS A 70 -21.15 6.90 15.63
CA LYS A 70 -22.27 7.62 15.00
C LYS A 70 -22.11 7.83 13.49
N TYR A 71 -20.87 7.85 12.99
CA TYR A 71 -20.56 7.92 11.57
C TYR A 71 -20.46 6.54 10.92
N ARG A 72 -20.54 5.46 11.72
CA ARG A 72 -20.49 4.07 11.27
C ARG A 72 -19.18 3.74 10.51
N PRO A 73 -18.02 3.69 11.20
CA PRO A 73 -16.75 3.31 10.60
C PRO A 73 -16.86 1.96 9.89
N ARG A 74 -16.39 1.91 8.64
CA ARG A 74 -16.45 0.72 7.79
C ARG A 74 -15.07 0.19 7.45
N THR A 75 -14.16 1.05 7.02
CA THR A 75 -12.82 0.65 6.58
C THR A 75 -11.75 1.54 7.20
N PHE A 76 -10.67 0.91 7.63
CA PHE A 76 -9.50 1.53 8.21
C PHE A 76 -8.36 1.45 7.21
N TYR A 77 -7.74 2.60 6.98
CA TYR A 77 -6.58 2.77 6.13
C TYR A 77 -5.48 3.46 6.92
N VAL A 78 -4.24 3.24 6.50
CA VAL A 78 -3.09 3.98 7.02
C VAL A 78 -2.19 4.41 5.88
N THR A 79 -1.42 5.46 6.10
CA THR A 79 -0.43 5.92 5.15
C THR A 79 0.62 4.85 4.85
N ALA A 80 1.15 4.86 3.63
CA ALA A 80 2.36 4.09 3.31
C ALA A 80 3.58 4.57 4.12
N ASN A 81 3.58 5.85 4.51
CA ASN A 81 4.61 6.49 5.33
C ASN A 81 4.42 6.17 6.82
N GLN A 82 5.51 5.87 7.49
CA GLN A 82 5.69 5.95 8.94
C GLN A 82 6.43 7.24 9.27
N TYR A 83 6.08 7.86 10.39
CA TYR A 83 6.51 9.21 10.73
C TYR A 83 7.18 9.24 12.10
N TYR A 84 8.23 10.05 12.25
CA TYR A 84 8.83 10.33 13.56
C TYR A 84 7.85 11.03 14.51
N ARG A 85 6.90 11.81 13.96
CA ARG A 85 5.93 12.59 14.74
C ARG A 85 4.62 12.81 13.99
N LEU A 86 3.48 12.72 14.68
CA LEU A 86 2.15 13.01 14.14
C LEU A 86 1.29 13.81 15.15
N ARG A 87 1.60 15.10 15.33
CA ARG A 87 0.90 15.99 16.28
C ARG A 87 0.03 17.04 15.59
N VAL A 88 0.47 17.53 14.44
CA VAL A 88 -0.23 18.58 13.66
C VAL A 88 -0.34 18.20 12.19
N ILE A 89 -1.14 18.93 11.41
CA ILE A 89 -1.36 18.64 9.99
C ILE A 89 -0.05 18.71 9.20
N GLU A 90 0.81 19.67 9.53
CA GLU A 90 2.08 19.94 8.84
C GLU A 90 3.04 18.75 8.94
N ASP A 91 2.98 17.98 10.03
CA ASP A 91 3.79 16.77 10.21
C ASP A 91 3.53 15.74 9.10
N THR A 92 2.30 15.70 8.55
CA THR A 92 1.92 14.77 7.46
C THR A 92 2.47 15.18 6.09
N MET A 93 2.96 16.41 5.97
CA MET A 93 3.42 17.02 4.72
C MET A 93 4.93 17.24 4.67
N ASP A 94 5.65 17.03 5.77
CA ASP A 94 7.10 17.18 5.83
C ASP A 94 7.79 15.85 5.47
N MET A 95 8.51 15.83 4.35
CA MET A 95 9.27 14.65 3.92
C MET A 95 10.38 14.27 4.91
N ARG A 96 10.92 15.23 5.66
CA ARG A 96 11.96 14.98 6.67
C ARG A 96 11.40 14.26 7.89
N ASN A 97 10.08 14.31 8.05
CA ASN A 97 9.37 13.63 9.12
C ASN A 97 8.98 12.18 8.73
N ILE A 98 9.21 11.77 7.47
CA ILE A 98 9.00 10.39 7.03
C ILE A 98 10.20 9.58 7.48
N GLU A 99 9.98 8.70 8.45
CA GLU A 99 11.00 7.78 8.95
C GLU A 99 11.18 6.60 7.99
N LYS A 100 10.07 6.00 7.55
CA LYS A 100 10.05 4.85 6.65
C LYS A 100 8.86 4.94 5.69
N CYS A 101 8.94 4.27 4.55
CA CYS A 101 7.84 4.22 3.59
C CYS A 101 7.74 2.82 2.98
N MET A 102 6.53 2.26 2.94
CA MET A 102 6.26 0.93 2.42
C MET A 102 6.05 0.97 0.88
N PRO A 103 7.00 0.47 0.06
CA PRO A 103 6.79 0.33 -1.37
C PRO A 103 5.60 -0.60 -1.63
N THR A 104 4.70 -0.19 -2.51
CA THR A 104 3.46 -0.91 -2.78
C THR A 104 3.09 -0.87 -4.26
N TRP A 105 2.93 -2.04 -4.86
CA TRP A 105 2.31 -2.18 -6.17
C TRP A 105 0.81 -2.35 -6.00
N ASP A 106 0.03 -1.46 -6.61
CA ASP A 106 -1.43 -1.55 -6.60
C ASP A 106 -1.91 -2.25 -7.87
N ILE A 107 -2.45 -3.46 -7.73
CA ILE A 107 -2.90 -4.31 -8.82
C ILE A 107 -4.43 -4.31 -8.82
N ASP A 108 -5.00 -3.48 -9.70
CA ASP A 108 -6.43 -3.31 -9.88
C ASP A 108 -6.93 -4.14 -11.06
N ASN A 109 -8.08 -4.79 -10.90
CA ASN A 109 -8.75 -5.53 -11.96
C ASN A 109 -10.26 -5.64 -11.66
N VAL A 110 -11.01 -6.24 -12.59
CA VAL A 110 -12.35 -6.73 -12.29
C VAL A 110 -12.27 -8.00 -11.45
N PHE A 111 -13.13 -8.11 -10.43
CA PHE A 111 -13.09 -9.18 -9.43
C PHE A 111 -13.16 -10.59 -10.05
N GLN A 112 -13.90 -10.76 -11.14
CA GLN A 112 -14.08 -12.05 -11.83
C GLN A 112 -12.81 -12.54 -12.53
N LYS A 113 -11.79 -11.70 -12.70
CA LYS A 113 -10.50 -12.04 -13.32
C LYS A 113 -9.37 -12.01 -12.29
N TRP A 114 -9.68 -12.39 -11.05
CA TRP A 114 -8.75 -12.36 -9.92
C TRP A 114 -7.51 -13.23 -10.16
N GLU A 115 -7.63 -14.30 -10.96
CA GLU A 115 -6.52 -15.18 -11.32
C GLU A 115 -5.42 -14.39 -12.04
N ALA A 116 -5.78 -13.44 -12.90
CA ALA A 116 -4.83 -12.55 -13.57
C ALA A 116 -4.13 -11.61 -12.58
N THR A 117 -4.88 -11.11 -11.57
CA THR A 117 -4.34 -10.28 -10.48
C THR A 117 -3.31 -11.05 -9.66
N ILE A 118 -3.61 -12.31 -9.33
CA ILE A 118 -2.69 -13.19 -8.59
C ILE A 118 -1.46 -13.53 -9.45
N GLU A 119 -1.62 -13.82 -10.73
CA GLU A 119 -0.48 -14.08 -11.64
C GLU A 119 0.47 -12.88 -11.70
N VAL A 120 -0.06 -11.65 -11.77
CA VAL A 120 0.78 -10.43 -11.69
C VAL A 120 1.49 -10.35 -10.34
N ALA A 121 0.78 -10.59 -9.23
CA ALA A 121 1.39 -10.56 -7.90
C ALA A 121 2.55 -11.55 -7.81
N LYS A 122 2.40 -12.78 -8.35
CA LYS A 122 3.47 -13.79 -8.41
C LYS A 122 4.67 -13.30 -9.19
N VAL A 123 4.45 -12.74 -10.39
CA VAL A 123 5.54 -12.21 -11.23
C VAL A 123 6.31 -11.07 -10.55
N ILE A 124 5.63 -10.22 -9.78
CA ILE A 124 6.28 -9.18 -8.97
C ILE A 124 7.09 -9.82 -7.83
N VAL A 125 6.50 -10.73 -7.06
CA VAL A 125 7.17 -11.43 -5.95
C VAL A 125 8.43 -12.15 -6.44
N GLU A 126 8.34 -12.90 -7.53
CA GLU A 126 9.48 -13.59 -8.15
C GLU A 126 10.58 -12.61 -8.58
N PHE A 127 10.22 -11.45 -9.13
CA PHE A 127 11.19 -10.42 -9.48
C PHE A 127 11.90 -9.86 -8.24
N LEU A 128 11.18 -9.65 -7.13
CA LEU A 128 11.76 -9.19 -5.87
C LEU A 128 12.71 -10.26 -5.27
N TYR A 129 12.36 -11.54 -5.39
CA TYR A 129 13.23 -12.65 -4.97
C TYR A 129 14.54 -12.69 -5.76
N GLN A 130 14.53 -12.36 -7.06
CA GLN A 130 15.76 -12.23 -7.85
C GLN A 130 16.70 -11.12 -7.36
N TYR A 131 16.18 -10.13 -6.64
CA TYR A 131 16.96 -9.11 -5.95
C TYR A 131 17.35 -9.50 -4.52
N GLY A 132 16.96 -10.69 -4.05
CA GLY A 132 17.22 -11.20 -2.71
C GLY A 132 16.20 -10.77 -1.66
N ILE A 133 15.05 -10.21 -2.06
CA ILE A 133 14.01 -9.71 -1.15
C ILE A 133 12.98 -10.80 -0.85
N GLU A 134 13.36 -11.77 -0.02
CA GLU A 134 12.56 -12.95 0.26
C GLU A 134 11.73 -12.81 1.54
N LYS A 135 12.35 -12.32 2.62
CA LYS A 135 11.76 -12.29 3.96
C LYS A 135 10.84 -11.11 4.20
N SER A 136 11.01 -10.05 3.43
CA SER A 136 10.33 -8.77 3.64
C SER A 136 9.18 -8.51 2.69
N VAL A 137 8.76 -9.48 1.88
CA VAL A 137 7.64 -9.32 0.93
C VAL A 137 6.37 -9.92 1.52
N PHE A 138 5.24 -9.25 1.32
CA PHE A 138 3.93 -9.81 1.59
C PHE A 138 2.90 -9.32 0.57
N VAL A 139 1.86 -10.11 0.33
CA VAL A 139 0.76 -9.75 -0.55
C VAL A 139 -0.49 -9.55 0.27
N LYS A 140 -1.30 -8.55 -0.07
CA LYS A 140 -2.57 -8.27 0.57
C LYS A 140 -3.68 -8.14 -0.46
N TRP A 141 -4.71 -8.96 -0.35
CA TRP A 141 -5.94 -8.78 -1.13
C TRP A 141 -6.80 -7.72 -0.47
N SER A 142 -7.07 -6.60 -1.15
CA SER A 142 -7.74 -5.43 -0.56
C SER A 142 -9.24 -5.36 -0.83
N GLY A 143 -9.78 -6.30 -1.63
CA GLY A 143 -11.20 -6.44 -1.91
C GLY A 143 -11.46 -6.83 -3.36
N ASN A 144 -11.08 -5.95 -4.30
CA ASN A 144 -11.19 -6.17 -5.75
C ASN A 144 -9.84 -6.31 -6.46
N GLY A 145 -8.75 -6.15 -5.71
CA GLY A 145 -7.39 -6.20 -6.23
C GLY A 145 -6.43 -6.68 -5.17
N ALA A 146 -5.16 -6.74 -5.55
CA ALA A 146 -4.07 -7.15 -4.69
C ALA A 146 -3.03 -6.03 -4.58
N HIS A 147 -2.40 -5.96 -3.42
CA HIS A 147 -1.24 -5.11 -3.20
C HIS A 147 -0.05 -6.01 -2.89
N VAL A 148 1.05 -5.85 -3.63
CA VAL A 148 2.35 -6.41 -3.25
C VAL A 148 3.08 -5.36 -2.44
N HIS A 149 3.64 -5.73 -1.30
CA HIS A 149 4.29 -4.83 -0.37
C HIS A 149 5.70 -5.33 -0.05
N ILE A 150 6.64 -4.39 0.10
CA ILE A 150 7.91 -4.64 0.82
C ILE A 150 7.78 -4.01 2.21
N ASN A 151 8.10 -4.76 3.25
CA ASN A 151 8.15 -4.25 4.61
C ASN A 151 9.13 -3.05 4.67
N PRO A 152 8.71 -1.88 5.16
CA PRO A 152 9.57 -0.70 5.20
C PRO A 152 10.89 -0.90 5.96
N LEU A 153 10.93 -1.87 6.88
CA LEU A 153 12.12 -2.20 7.68
C LEU A 153 13.16 -3.03 6.91
N ALA A 154 12.88 -3.39 5.64
CA ALA A 154 13.83 -4.06 4.77
C ALA A 154 14.95 -3.14 4.27
N PHE A 155 14.73 -1.83 4.32
CA PHE A 155 15.71 -0.83 3.91
C PHE A 155 16.50 -0.37 5.13
N SER A 156 17.82 -0.46 5.07
CA SER A 156 18.67 -0.13 6.20
C SER A 156 18.76 1.38 6.44
N ASP A 157 19.23 1.74 7.63
CA ASP A 157 19.59 3.13 7.95
C ASP A 157 20.68 3.67 6.99
N GLU A 158 21.57 2.81 6.47
CA GLU A 158 22.60 3.23 5.52
C GLU A 158 22.00 3.81 4.23
N VAL A 159 20.96 3.17 3.68
CA VAL A 159 20.32 3.65 2.44
C VAL A 159 19.34 4.78 2.74
N THR A 160 18.55 4.66 3.81
CA THR A 160 17.49 5.65 4.14
C THR A 160 18.03 6.99 4.63
N THR A 161 19.27 7.05 5.12
CA THR A 161 19.96 8.32 5.41
C THR A 161 20.47 9.04 4.15
N LYS A 162 20.77 8.29 3.07
CA LYS A 162 21.24 8.84 1.79
C LYS A 162 20.07 9.20 0.85
N ILE A 163 18.99 8.41 0.88
CA ILE A 163 17.82 8.54 0.00
C ILE A 163 16.56 8.59 0.87
N ASN A 164 15.70 9.59 0.67
CA ASN A 164 14.47 9.69 1.45
C ASN A 164 13.58 8.44 1.27
N PRO A 165 12.95 7.90 2.33
CA PRO A 165 12.14 6.68 2.23
C PRO A 165 11.00 6.74 1.20
N LEU A 166 10.33 7.89 1.05
CA LEU A 166 9.28 8.05 0.02
C LEU A 166 9.87 7.97 -1.39
N ASP A 167 11.08 8.50 -1.58
CA ASP A 167 11.78 8.43 -2.86
C ASP A 167 12.21 6.99 -3.17
N ILE A 168 12.70 6.24 -2.17
CA ILE A 168 12.99 4.80 -2.29
C ILE A 168 11.74 4.03 -2.71
N ALA A 169 10.62 4.24 -2.01
CA ALA A 169 9.39 3.52 -2.26
C ALA A 169 8.83 3.81 -3.66
N TYR A 170 8.79 5.08 -4.07
CA TYR A 170 8.35 5.45 -5.42
C TYR A 170 9.26 4.85 -6.50
N ALA A 171 10.58 5.01 -6.35
CA ALA A 171 11.54 4.57 -7.35
C ALA A 171 11.51 3.05 -7.52
N THR A 172 11.45 2.31 -6.40
CA THR A 172 11.36 0.84 -6.39
C THR A 172 10.13 0.34 -7.15
N VAL A 173 8.95 0.90 -6.84
CA VAL A 173 7.70 0.50 -7.51
C VAL A 173 7.74 0.79 -9.01
N GLU A 174 8.21 1.99 -9.38
CA GLU A 174 8.31 2.39 -10.79
C GLU A 174 9.32 1.55 -11.57
N TYR A 175 10.48 1.27 -10.97
CA TYR A 175 11.53 0.46 -11.58
C TYR A 175 11.00 -0.92 -11.94
N VAL A 176 10.35 -1.61 -10.99
CA VAL A 176 9.76 -2.92 -11.21
C VAL A 176 8.65 -2.86 -12.27
N ASN A 177 7.79 -1.85 -12.24
CA ASN A 177 6.74 -1.68 -13.25
C ASN A 177 7.30 -1.54 -14.67
N ILE A 178 8.39 -0.79 -14.84
CA ILE A 178 9.04 -0.65 -16.15
C ILE A 178 9.64 -1.98 -16.59
N ARG A 179 10.31 -2.71 -15.69
CA ARG A 179 10.95 -4.00 -16.00
C ARG A 179 9.95 -5.10 -16.34
N LEU A 180 8.79 -5.11 -15.69
CA LEU A 180 7.78 -6.16 -15.82
C LEU A 180 6.63 -5.80 -16.75
N LYS A 181 6.64 -4.60 -17.36
CA LYS A 181 5.56 -4.10 -18.22
C LYS A 181 5.12 -5.09 -19.29
N GLN A 182 6.07 -5.73 -19.97
CA GLN A 182 5.77 -6.69 -21.02
C GLN A 182 5.08 -7.95 -20.47
N LYS A 183 5.54 -8.47 -19.33
CA LYS A 183 4.89 -9.60 -18.65
C LYS A 183 3.46 -9.26 -18.22
N TYR A 184 3.20 -8.04 -17.74
CA TYR A 184 1.85 -7.62 -17.36
C TYR A 184 0.90 -7.63 -18.57
N ILE A 185 1.36 -7.20 -19.75
CA ILE A 185 0.58 -7.24 -20.99
C ILE A 185 0.27 -8.69 -21.38
N GLU A 186 1.27 -9.56 -21.37
CA GLU A 186 1.11 -10.98 -21.69
C GLU A 186 0.10 -11.68 -20.75
N ILE A 187 0.14 -11.35 -19.45
CA ILE A 187 -0.84 -11.86 -18.47
C ILE A 187 -2.24 -11.32 -18.77
N ALA A 188 -2.37 -10.01 -19.04
CA ALA A 188 -3.67 -9.41 -19.39
C ALA A 188 -4.27 -10.08 -20.63
N GLU A 189 -3.47 -10.37 -21.65
CA GLU A 189 -3.91 -11.09 -22.86
C GLU A 189 -4.28 -12.54 -22.56
N LYS A 190 -3.41 -13.30 -21.89
CA LYS A 190 -3.61 -14.71 -21.49
C LYS A 190 -4.93 -14.92 -20.75
N PHE A 191 -5.25 -14.03 -19.82
CA PHE A 191 -6.46 -14.12 -18.98
C PHE A 191 -7.63 -13.27 -19.51
N LYS A 192 -7.50 -12.67 -20.70
CA LYS A 192 -8.52 -11.78 -21.29
C LYS A 192 -8.98 -10.67 -20.31
N ALA A 193 -8.02 -10.05 -19.62
CA ALA A 193 -8.20 -9.03 -18.58
C ALA A 193 -7.70 -7.64 -19.03
N PRO A 194 -8.38 -6.97 -20.00
CA PRO A 194 -7.96 -5.64 -20.48
C PRO A 194 -8.07 -4.54 -19.42
N GLU A 195 -8.84 -4.76 -18.35
CA GLU A 195 -8.97 -3.83 -17.23
C GLU A 195 -7.85 -3.94 -16.19
N LEU A 196 -6.98 -4.96 -16.30
CA LEU A 196 -5.87 -5.20 -15.39
C LEU A 196 -4.87 -4.03 -15.44
N LYS A 197 -4.59 -3.44 -14.28
CA LYS A 197 -3.65 -2.33 -14.14
C LYS A 197 -2.73 -2.57 -12.96
N VAL A 198 -1.45 -2.28 -13.18
CA VAL A 198 -0.44 -2.24 -12.12
C VAL A 198 0.03 -0.80 -12.04
N GLU A 199 -0.28 -0.12 -10.93
CA GLU A 199 -0.06 1.31 -10.78
C GLU A 199 0.92 1.63 -9.66
N ASN A 200 1.79 2.61 -9.91
CA ASN A 200 2.56 3.26 -8.87
C ASN A 200 1.76 4.41 -8.28
N LYS A 201 1.09 4.15 -7.16
CA LYS A 201 0.29 5.17 -6.45
C LYS A 201 1.07 5.89 -5.35
N MET A 202 2.38 5.68 -5.24
CA MET A 202 3.17 6.25 -4.15
C MET A 202 3.16 7.79 -4.21
N ASP A 203 2.71 8.40 -3.10
CA ASP A 203 2.74 9.83 -2.86
C ASP A 203 2.73 10.11 -1.35
N ILE A 204 2.97 11.36 -0.96
CA ILE A 204 3.13 11.75 0.45
C ILE A 204 1.90 11.45 1.34
N LYS A 205 0.70 11.35 0.77
CA LYS A 205 -0.57 11.11 1.48
C LYS A 205 -1.16 9.73 1.22
N ARG A 206 -0.51 8.89 0.40
CA ARG A 206 -1.06 7.61 -0.07
C ARG A 206 -1.39 6.72 1.11
N VAL A 207 -2.61 6.18 1.10
CA VAL A 207 -3.09 5.25 2.12
C VAL A 207 -3.41 3.89 1.52
N PHE A 208 -3.28 2.84 2.33
CA PHE A 208 -3.66 1.47 2.00
C PHE A 208 -4.52 0.88 3.11
N THR A 209 -5.45 0.00 2.73
CA THR A 209 -6.36 -0.68 3.67
C THR A 209 -5.58 -1.49 4.70
N CYS A 210 -5.92 -1.41 5.98
CA CYS A 210 -5.30 -2.25 7.00
C CYS A 210 -5.68 -3.72 6.78
N PRO A 211 -4.79 -4.69 7.06
CA PRO A 211 -5.16 -6.09 7.16
C PRO A 211 -6.32 -6.28 8.13
N LEU A 212 -7.18 -7.24 7.82
CA LEU A 212 -8.45 -7.53 8.50
C LEU A 212 -9.48 -6.39 8.54
N SER A 213 -9.25 -5.26 7.87
CA SER A 213 -10.29 -4.26 7.68
C SER A 213 -11.29 -4.68 6.61
N LEU A 214 -12.57 -4.40 6.85
CA LEU A 214 -13.64 -4.64 5.89
C LEU A 214 -13.55 -3.65 4.73
N HIS A 215 -13.82 -4.12 3.52
CA HIS A 215 -13.88 -3.29 2.32
C HIS A 215 -15.05 -2.29 2.41
N ARG A 216 -14.86 -1.11 1.81
CA ARG A 216 -15.75 0.06 1.93
C ARG A 216 -17.18 -0.13 1.41
N GLU A 217 -17.37 -1.06 0.47
CA GLU A 217 -18.64 -1.27 -0.26
C GLU A 217 -19.10 -2.73 -0.21
N VAL A 218 -18.22 -3.68 -0.53
CA VAL A 218 -18.53 -5.12 -0.43
C VAL A 218 -18.25 -5.72 0.94
N ASP A 219 -18.97 -6.79 1.28
CA ASP A 219 -18.80 -7.56 2.53
C ASP A 219 -17.62 -8.54 2.45
N ARG A 220 -16.43 -7.97 2.29
CA ARG A 220 -15.16 -8.69 2.24
C ARG A 220 -14.15 -8.06 3.17
N VAL A 221 -13.22 -8.87 3.66
CA VAL A 221 -12.12 -8.50 4.54
C VAL A 221 -10.83 -8.43 3.72
N ALA A 222 -10.01 -7.41 3.98
CA ALA A 222 -8.66 -7.36 3.43
C ALA A 222 -7.76 -8.39 4.14
N ILE A 223 -7.20 -9.34 3.40
CA ILE A 223 -6.37 -10.41 3.97
C ILE A 223 -4.95 -10.35 3.42
N CYS A 224 -3.97 -10.66 4.26
CA CYS A 224 -2.62 -10.96 3.81
C CYS A 224 -2.55 -12.41 3.33
N ILE A 225 -1.79 -12.64 2.27
CA ILE A 225 -1.57 -13.94 1.65
C ILE A 225 -0.08 -14.25 1.74
N ASP A 226 0.23 -15.49 2.10
CA ASP A 226 1.57 -16.03 2.10
C ASP A 226 2.14 -15.97 0.65
N PRO A 227 3.22 -15.22 0.39
CA PRO A 227 3.78 -15.07 -0.95
C PRO A 227 4.15 -16.40 -1.62
N GLU A 228 4.54 -17.41 -0.83
CA GLU A 228 4.91 -18.74 -1.31
C GLU A 228 3.70 -19.60 -1.69
N LYS A 229 2.48 -19.17 -1.36
CA LYS A 229 1.24 -19.92 -1.56
C LYS A 229 0.20 -19.14 -2.36
N LEU A 230 0.62 -18.17 -3.16
CA LEU A 230 -0.27 -17.32 -3.95
C LEU A 230 -1.15 -18.14 -4.91
N GLU A 231 -0.65 -19.24 -5.48
CA GLU A 231 -1.44 -20.13 -6.34
C GLU A 231 -2.63 -20.80 -5.65
N ASN A 232 -2.61 -20.88 -4.32
CA ASN A 232 -3.70 -21.49 -3.55
C ASN A 232 -4.81 -20.50 -3.22
N PHE A 233 -4.62 -19.20 -3.49
CA PHE A 233 -5.59 -18.18 -3.16
C PHE A 233 -6.94 -18.46 -3.81
N ASP A 234 -8.00 -18.31 -3.03
CA ASP A 234 -9.38 -18.33 -3.51
C ASP A 234 -10.11 -17.12 -2.91
N PRO A 235 -10.87 -16.34 -3.70
CA PRO A 235 -11.59 -15.18 -3.18
C PRO A 235 -12.59 -15.46 -2.05
N VAL A 236 -13.02 -16.71 -1.81
CA VAL A 236 -13.80 -17.10 -0.63
C VAL A 236 -13.05 -16.82 0.67
N TRP A 237 -11.71 -16.81 0.64
CA TRP A 237 -10.85 -16.48 1.80
C TRP A 237 -11.00 -15.04 2.27
N THR A 238 -11.70 -14.18 1.52
CA THR A 238 -11.93 -12.79 1.91
C THR A 238 -13.30 -12.60 2.58
N ARG A 239 -14.09 -13.66 2.80
CA ARG A 239 -15.38 -13.56 3.48
C ARG A 239 -15.18 -13.53 5.00
N PRO A 240 -15.84 -12.62 5.74
CA PRO A 240 -15.69 -12.53 7.20
C PRO A 240 -15.86 -13.85 7.95
N GLU A 241 -16.70 -14.76 7.46
CA GLU A 241 -17.02 -16.04 8.11
C GLU A 241 -15.98 -17.13 7.87
N THR A 242 -15.19 -17.02 6.80
CA THR A 242 -14.28 -18.10 6.32
C THR A 242 -12.89 -17.59 5.98
N TYR A 243 -12.51 -16.41 6.50
CA TYR A 243 -11.32 -15.74 6.04
C TYR A 243 -10.05 -16.56 6.32
N ARG A 244 -9.04 -16.41 5.45
CA ARG A 244 -7.70 -16.97 5.68
C ARG A 244 -6.69 -15.84 5.60
N HIS A 245 -5.96 -15.64 6.68
CA HIS A 245 -5.05 -14.51 6.83
C HIS A 245 -3.65 -14.98 7.21
N TYR A 246 -2.66 -14.57 6.44
CA TYR A 246 -1.25 -14.80 6.72
C TYR A 246 -0.75 -13.77 7.75
N THR A 247 -0.42 -14.20 8.96
CA THR A 247 -0.03 -13.32 10.09
C THR A 247 1.44 -12.90 10.06
N ASP A 248 2.27 -13.62 9.32
CA ASP A 248 3.72 -13.40 9.24
C ASP A 248 4.11 -12.26 8.26
N TRP A 249 3.15 -11.43 7.81
CA TRP A 249 3.42 -10.25 6.98
C TRP A 249 4.36 -9.22 7.65
N ARG A 250 4.52 -9.32 8.97
CA ARG A 250 5.43 -8.49 9.77
C ARG A 250 6.90 -8.86 9.60
N ARG A 251 7.21 -10.04 9.05
CA ARG A 251 8.59 -10.50 8.87
C ARG A 251 9.36 -9.55 7.96
N TYR A 252 10.63 -9.36 8.29
CA TYR A 252 11.57 -8.61 7.46
C TYR A 252 13.01 -9.02 7.78
N LYS A 253 13.92 -8.62 6.89
CA LYS A 253 15.36 -8.64 7.11
C LYS A 253 15.91 -7.27 6.74
N GLU A 254 16.55 -6.59 7.68
CA GLU A 254 17.18 -5.30 7.42
C GLU A 254 18.27 -5.43 6.34
N GLY A 255 18.35 -4.43 5.47
CA GLY A 255 19.30 -4.36 4.35
C GLY A 255 18.93 -5.24 3.14
N GLU A 256 17.85 -6.01 3.23
CA GLU A 256 17.39 -6.87 2.14
C GLU A 256 16.94 -6.06 0.91
N GLY A 257 16.35 -4.88 1.13
CA GLY A 257 15.86 -4.00 0.07
C GLY A 257 16.91 -3.05 -0.53
N ASP A 258 18.10 -2.94 0.05
CA ASP A 258 19.06 -1.86 -0.21
C ASP A 258 19.54 -1.82 -1.66
N ARG A 259 19.96 -2.98 -2.20
CA ARG A 259 20.44 -3.09 -3.59
C ARG A 259 19.38 -2.65 -4.60
N LEU A 260 18.13 -3.05 -4.39
CA LEU A 260 17.03 -2.66 -5.28
C LEU A 260 16.74 -1.16 -5.13
N ALA A 261 16.76 -0.62 -3.91
CA ALA A 261 16.54 0.80 -3.65
C ALA A 261 17.56 1.68 -4.37
N GLU A 262 18.85 1.36 -4.27
CA GLU A 262 19.93 2.13 -4.91
C GLU A 262 19.80 2.12 -6.44
N VAL A 263 19.68 0.92 -7.04
CA VAL A 263 19.54 0.76 -8.50
C VAL A 263 18.27 1.45 -9.01
N ALA A 264 17.16 1.31 -8.29
CA ALA A 264 15.89 1.92 -8.66
C ALA A 264 15.97 3.44 -8.57
N PHE A 265 16.55 3.99 -7.51
CA PHE A 265 16.66 5.43 -7.34
C PHE A 265 17.62 6.06 -8.36
N GLU A 266 18.75 5.43 -8.66
CA GLU A 266 19.67 5.88 -9.71
C GLU A 266 18.97 5.91 -11.10
N THR A 267 18.13 4.91 -11.38
CA THR A 267 17.44 4.80 -12.67
C THR A 267 16.25 5.74 -12.79
N ILE A 268 15.43 5.86 -11.74
CA ILE A 268 14.11 6.51 -11.79
C ILE A 268 14.16 7.95 -11.26
N GLY A 269 14.99 8.20 -10.25
CA GLY A 269 15.06 9.44 -9.49
C GLY A 269 13.97 9.57 -8.41
N PRO A 270 13.85 10.77 -7.81
CA PRO A 270 12.96 11.01 -6.67
C PRO A 270 11.47 10.97 -7.05
N CYS A 271 10.63 10.75 -6.04
CA CYS A 271 9.19 10.84 -6.14
C CYS A 271 8.79 12.25 -6.61
N PRO A 272 8.07 12.37 -7.74
CA PRO A 272 7.65 13.65 -8.23
C PRO A 272 6.46 14.21 -7.45
N TYR A 273 5.75 13.42 -6.63
CA TYR A 273 4.46 13.78 -6.04
C TYR A 273 4.56 14.11 -4.54
N LEU A 274 4.65 15.41 -4.23
CA LEU A 274 4.58 15.93 -2.86
C LEU A 274 3.14 16.27 -2.42
N GLY A 275 2.15 15.70 -3.10
CA GLY A 275 0.72 16.04 -2.96
C GLY A 275 0.14 16.67 -4.23
N SER A 276 -1.15 17.01 -4.19
CA SER A 276 -1.95 17.46 -5.35
C SER A 276 -1.46 18.75 -6.05
N THR A 277 -0.53 19.49 -5.44
CA THR A 277 -0.13 20.83 -5.92
C THR A 277 1.37 21.02 -6.13
N LYS A 278 2.23 20.08 -5.69
CA LYS A 278 3.69 20.27 -5.75
C LYS A 278 4.34 19.09 -6.47
N ARG A 279 4.79 19.34 -7.71
CA ARG A 279 5.65 18.41 -8.44
C ARG A 279 7.12 18.74 -8.21
N ARG A 280 7.93 17.76 -7.80
CA ARG A 280 9.40 17.90 -7.88
C ARG A 280 9.81 17.89 -9.35
N ARG A 281 10.71 18.80 -9.74
CA ARG A 281 11.40 18.69 -11.03
C ARG A 281 12.29 17.45 -10.97
N ARG A 282 12.01 16.46 -11.82
CA ARG A 282 12.85 15.28 -12.02
C ARG A 282 14.25 15.79 -12.43
N LYS A 283 15.31 15.40 -11.71
CA LYS A 283 16.68 15.59 -12.17
C LYS A 283 16.99 14.43 -13.10
N GLY A 284 16.97 14.66 -14.41
CA GLY A 284 17.28 13.63 -15.41
C GLY A 284 16.65 13.91 -16.77
N THR A 285 17.36 13.51 -17.82
CA THR A 285 16.94 13.54 -19.22
C THR A 285 15.73 12.63 -19.38
N ARG A 286 14.68 13.16 -20.01
CA ARG A 286 13.42 12.46 -20.24
C ARG A 286 13.65 11.13 -21.00
N PRO A 287 12.91 10.03 -20.75
CA PRO A 287 13.10 8.78 -21.51
C PRO A 287 13.04 8.99 -23.03
N ASP A 288 12.17 9.89 -23.49
CA ASP A 288 12.08 10.38 -24.88
C ASP A 288 13.34 11.11 -25.37
N GLU A 289 14.04 11.82 -24.49
CA GLU A 289 15.32 12.45 -24.81
C GLU A 289 16.48 11.44 -24.84
N ILE A 290 16.45 10.39 -24.00
CA ILE A 290 17.43 9.28 -24.05
C ILE A 290 17.24 8.50 -25.36
N ILE A 291 16.00 8.16 -25.72
CA ILE A 291 15.66 7.51 -26.99
C ILE A 291 16.10 8.37 -28.18
N ARG A 292 15.85 9.68 -28.16
CA ARG A 292 16.33 10.61 -29.19
C ARG A 292 17.85 10.73 -29.26
N LYS A 293 18.56 10.50 -28.16
CA LYS A 293 20.03 10.52 -28.11
C LYS A 293 20.62 9.24 -28.70
N PHE A 294 19.96 8.10 -28.52
CA PHE A 294 20.32 6.82 -29.14
C PHE A 294 20.00 6.78 -30.64
N LEU A 295 18.86 7.34 -31.07
CA LEU A 295 18.45 7.41 -32.48
C LEU A 295 19.25 8.42 -33.32
N LYS A 296 20.18 9.18 -32.72
CA LYS A 296 21.04 10.15 -33.41
C LYS A 296 22.40 9.58 -33.84
N PHE A 297 22.67 8.31 -33.57
CA PHE A 297 23.82 7.57 -34.10
C PHE A 297 23.32 6.47 -35.03
N ASP A 298 22.88 6.87 -36.23
CA ASP A 298 22.75 6.02 -37.42
C ASP A 298 22.46 6.94 -38.62
N VAL A 299 23.45 7.76 -39.00
CA VAL A 299 23.75 8.23 -40.38
C VAL A 299 25.24 8.55 -40.46
#